data_AF-A0A526YFA1-F1
#
_entry.id   AF-A0A526YFA1-F1
#
_cell.length_a   1.000
_cell.length_b   1.000
_cell.length_c   1.000
_cell.angle_alpha   90.00
_cell.angle_beta   90.00
_cell.angle_gamma   90.00
#
_symmetry.space_group_name_H-M   'P 1'
#
loop_
_entity.id
_entity.type
_entity.pdbx_description
1 polymer ?
#
loop_
_entity_poly.entity_id
_entity_poly.type
_entity_poly.pdbx_seq_one_letter_code
_entity_poly.pdbx_strand_id
1 'polypeptide(L)' 'GCRQRLAEFCRPETKLYLCDNAGVVETVTMGEMLPFGFQGDMLK' A
#
# COMPACT_ATOMS: atom_id res chain seq x y z
N GLY A 1 -5.53 9.54 -0.48
CA GLY A 1 -4.29 10.23 -0.08
C GLY A 1 -3.33 9.36 0.70
N CYS A 2 -3.75 8.74 1.81
CA CYS A 2 -2.88 7.91 2.66
C CYS A 2 -2.20 6.76 1.90
N ARG A 3 -2.95 6.03 1.07
CA ARG A 3 -2.42 4.90 0.27
C ARG A 3 -1.36 5.33 -0.74
N GLN A 4 -1.59 6.43 -1.47
CA GLN A 4 -0.61 6.99 -2.42
C GLN A 4 0.66 7.46 -1.70
N ARG A 5 0.52 8.16 -0.57
CA ARG A 5 1.68 8.60 0.22
C ARG A 5 2.50 7.42 0.74
N LEU A 6 1.88 6.31 1.12
CA LEU A 6 2.61 5.08 1.46
C LEU A 6 3.30 4.47 0.23
N ALA A 7 2.62 4.44 -0.91
CA ALA A 7 3.14 3.91 -2.17
C ALA A 7 4.38 4.67 -2.68
N GLU A 8 4.55 5.94 -2.32
CA GLU A 8 5.77 6.71 -2.64
C GLU A 8 7.04 6.14 -1.99
N PHE A 9 6.92 5.36 -0.90
CA PHE A 9 8.05 4.82 -0.14
C PHE A 9 8.07 3.28 -0.04
N CYS A 10 7.03 2.61 -0.52
CA CYS A 10 6.87 1.16 -0.42
C CYS A 10 6.98 0.50 -1.79
N ARG A 11 7.48 -0.74 -1.81
CA ARG A 11 7.41 -1.59 -3.01
C ARG A 11 6.01 -2.23 -3.10
N PRO A 12 5.55 -2.65 -4.29
CA PRO A 12 4.27 -3.34 -4.42
C PRO A 12 4.12 -4.57 -3.51
N GLU A 13 5.22 -5.29 -3.25
CA GLU A 13 5.23 -6.51 -2.42
C GLU A 13 5.32 -6.22 -0.91
N THR A 14 5.50 -4.96 -0.50
CA THR A 14 5.55 -4.59 0.92
C THR A 14 4.25 -4.98 1.61
N LYS A 15 4.34 -5.78 2.67
CA LYS A 15 3.17 -6.19 3.47
C LYS A 15 2.67 -5.05 4.36
N LEU A 16 1.36 -4.84 4.37
CA LEU A 16 0.62 -3.97 5.26
C LEU A 16 -0.23 -4.82 6.20
N TYR A 17 -0.04 -4.63 7.51
CA TYR A 17 -0.84 -5.28 8.54
C TYR A 17 -1.90 -4.30 9.03
N LEU A 18 -3.16 -4.55 8.66
CA LEU A 18 -4.29 -3.75 9.12
C LEU A 18 -4.74 -4.31 10.46
N CYS A 19 -4.70 -3.48 11.50
CA CYS A 19 -4.91 -3.91 12.88
C CYS A 19 -6.05 -3.12 13.53
N ASP A 20 -6.73 -3.78 14.47
CA ASP A 20 -7.61 -3.15 15.46
C ASP A 20 -7.15 -3.50 16.88
N ASN A 21 -7.99 -3.23 17.88
CA ASN A 21 -7.66 -3.50 19.28
C ASN A 21 -7.53 -5.00 19.62
N ALA A 22 -8.04 -5.90 18.77
CA ALA A 22 -7.91 -7.35 18.94
C ALA A 22 -6.69 -7.93 18.21
N GLY A 23 -6.00 -7.14 17.37
CA GLY A 23 -4.77 -7.54 16.68
C GLY A 23 -4.84 -7.32 15.17
N VAL A 24 -4.14 -8.16 14.41
CA VAL A 24 -4.14 -8.10 12.94
C VAL A 24 -5.47 -8.62 12.41
N VAL A 25 -6.20 -7.77 11.71
CA VAL A 25 -7.47 -8.08 11.03
C VAL A 25 -7.20 -8.62 9.63
N GLU A 26 -6.25 -8.01 8.92
CA GLU A 26 -5.93 -8.37 7.54
C GLU A 26 -4.45 -8.11 7.23
N THR A 27 -3.86 -8.93 6.37
CA THR A 27 -2.55 -8.67 5.78
C THR A 27 -2.70 -8.59 4.27
N VAL A 28 -2.36 -7.45 3.69
CA VAL A 28 -2.36 -7.21 2.24
C VAL A 28 -0.98 -6.72 1.81
N THR A 29 -0.71 -6.75 0.52
CA THR A 29 0.44 -6.06 -0.08
C THR A 29 0.10 -4.62 -0.45
N MET A 30 1.10 -3.75 -0.61
CA MET A 30 0.88 -2.38 -1.08
C MET A 30 0.22 -2.36 -2.47
N GLY A 31 0.60 -3.29 -3.35
CA GLY A 31 0.01 -3.45 -4.68
C GLY A 31 -1.48 -3.81 -4.64
N GLU A 32 -1.89 -4.67 -3.71
CA GLU A 32 -3.31 -4.99 -3.49
C GLU A 32 -4.07 -3.83 -2.84
N MET A 33 -3.41 -3.06 -1.97
CA MET A 33 -4.04 -1.93 -1.28
C MET A 33 -4.31 -0.73 -2.21
N LEU A 34 -3.44 -0.52 -3.20
CA LEU A 34 -3.56 0.54 -4.20
C LEU A 34 -3.30 -0.02 -5.62
N PRO A 35 -4.25 -0.81 -6.15
CA PRO A 35 -4.11 -1.37 -7.48
C PRO A 35 -4.13 -0.25 -8.53
N PHE A 36 -3.22 -0.35 -9.50
CA PHE A 36 -3.05 0.65 -10.57
C PHE A 36 -2.78 2.07 -10.04
N GLY A 37 -2.22 2.19 -8.84
CA GLY A 37 -1.82 3.45 -8.25
C GLY A 37 -0.80 4.18 -9.12
N PHE A 38 -0.91 5.51 -9.17
CA PHE A 38 -0.01 6.35 -9.94
C PHE A 38 1.45 6.11 -9.52
N GLN A 39 2.31 5.89 -10.51
CA GLN A 39 3.74 5.71 -10.32
C GLN A 39 4.48 6.91 -10.90
N GLY A 40 5.55 7.36 -10.22
CA GLY A 40 6.31 8.54 -10.65
C GLY A 40 6.96 8.38 -12.04
N ASP A 41 7.18 7.15 -12.50
CA ASP A 41 7.72 6.83 -13.82
C ASP A 41 6.68 6.93 -14.96
N MET A 42 5.41 7.21 -14.66
CA MET A 42 4.35 7.43 -15.65
C MET A 42 4.42 8.80 -16.31
N LEU A 43 5.12 9.78 -15.72
CA LEU A 43 5.23 11.16 -16.23
C LEU A 43 6.26 11.34 -17.37
N LYS A 44 6.54 10.28 -18.13
CA LYS A 44 7.49 10.33 -19.26
C LYS A 44 6.99 11.19 -20.41
#